data_AF-A0A2D5KCQ0-F1
#
_entry.id   AF-A0A2D5KCQ0-F1
#
_cell.length_a   1.000
_cell.length_b   1.000
_cell.length_c   1.000
_cell.angle_alpha   90.00
_cell.angle_beta   90.00
_cell.angle_gamma   90.00
#
_symmetry.space_group_name_H-M   'P 1'
#
loop_
_entity.id
_entity.type
_entity.pdbx_description
1 polymer ?
#
loop_
_entity_poly.entity_id
_entity_poly.type
_entity_poly.pdbx_seq_one_letter_code
_entity_poly.pdbx_strand_id
1 'polypeptide(L)'
;MTTPDTTRRSLYYYELTFNDFVKYEGVEHNYLECLRHVNKLVRDKDKSRYLTRENDTLFFGQLDFIPDKKYIKGRLFKVRNDIFPQLINMSSEDISDLVTDEEQGILETTHFLIDYRNRTKAQVALEYNHYGARITEFVKYLSHLGRETKRVKKVDAFPLVRDRLESITTRINRVSKFVVKVHRDNIDRIKETDEGLATTLHHAQNYANSDYVTLDMKIDYKEKVDTPIARGSIMTWVRKLISKPDEIENFEQFRVEAEDEENNNKLDVFDLIIDKEKSQIVAEKKANSRVIVSSNFFPKMITEYERKYL
;
A
#
# COMPACT_ATOMS: atom_id res chain seq x y z
N MET A 1 6.26 7.01 -36.52
CA MET A 1 6.31 6.20 -35.27
C MET A 1 5.25 6.76 -34.35
N THR A 2 4.25 5.97 -33.97
CA THR A 2 3.23 6.40 -33.00
C THR A 2 3.87 6.47 -31.61
N THR A 3 3.63 7.57 -30.90
CA THR A 3 4.11 7.75 -29.53
C THR A 3 3.50 6.66 -28.64
N PRO A 4 4.31 5.93 -27.84
CA PRO A 4 3.76 4.90 -26.98
C PRO A 4 2.76 5.51 -26.00
N ASP A 5 1.62 4.84 -25.83
CA ASP A 5 0.63 5.28 -24.87
C ASP A 5 1.13 4.99 -23.46
N THR A 6 1.05 5.97 -22.55
CA THR A 6 1.68 5.90 -21.22
C THR A 6 0.67 6.11 -20.10
N THR A 7 1.06 5.72 -18.89
CA THR A 7 0.23 5.85 -17.69
C THR A 7 1.09 5.97 -16.44
N ARG A 8 0.61 6.69 -15.42
CA ARG A 8 1.30 6.77 -14.12
C ARG A 8 0.91 5.58 -13.25
N ARG A 9 1.88 5.01 -12.55
CA ARG A 9 1.71 3.93 -11.58
C ARG A 9 2.37 4.30 -10.26
N SER A 10 1.65 4.06 -9.17
CA SER A 10 2.21 4.20 -7.82
C SER A 10 2.98 2.94 -7.45
N LEU A 11 4.15 3.09 -6.85
CA LEU A 11 4.82 2.04 -6.09
C LEU A 11 4.66 2.33 -4.61
N TYR A 12 4.32 1.33 -3.82
CA TYR A 12 4.34 1.37 -2.36
C TYR A 12 5.46 0.49 -1.84
N TYR A 13 6.07 0.88 -0.72
CA TYR A 13 7.21 0.16 -0.16
C TYR A 13 6.86 -0.43 1.20
N TYR A 14 7.34 -1.64 1.45
CA TYR A 14 7.07 -2.39 2.68
C TYR A 14 8.31 -3.13 3.13
N GLU A 15 8.48 -3.29 4.44
CA GLU A 15 9.33 -4.31 5.03
C GLU A 15 8.54 -5.62 5.18
N LEU A 16 9.16 -6.74 4.81
CA LEU A 16 8.62 -8.09 4.97
C LEU A 16 9.32 -8.80 6.12
N THR A 17 8.51 -9.32 7.03
CA THR A 17 8.97 -10.15 8.15
C THR A 17 8.50 -11.58 7.94
N PHE A 18 9.45 -12.52 7.93
CA PHE A 18 9.19 -13.95 7.75
C PHE A 18 9.28 -14.67 9.09
N ASN A 19 8.17 -15.27 9.51
CA ASN A 19 8.11 -16.13 10.67
C ASN A 19 8.30 -17.57 10.21
N ASP A 20 9.49 -18.13 10.46
CA ASP A 20 9.87 -19.46 9.97
C ASP A 20 9.38 -20.60 10.88
N PHE A 21 9.24 -21.80 10.32
CA PHE A 21 8.96 -23.00 11.12
C PHE A 21 10.18 -23.49 11.91
N VAL A 22 11.38 -23.34 11.35
CA VAL A 22 12.64 -23.77 11.95
C VAL A 22 13.69 -22.70 11.66
N LYS A 23 14.35 -22.15 12.67
CA LYS A 23 15.53 -21.29 12.47
C LYS A 23 16.73 -22.20 12.23
N TYR A 24 17.22 -22.30 11.00
CA TYR A 24 18.46 -23.02 10.73
C TYR A 24 19.64 -22.07 10.88
N GLU A 25 20.60 -22.43 11.74
CA GLU A 25 21.89 -21.74 11.77
C GLU A 25 22.66 -22.03 10.47
N GLY A 26 23.18 -20.99 9.82
CA GLY A 26 24.07 -21.12 8.65
C GLY A 26 23.40 -21.29 7.28
N VAL A 27 22.06 -21.37 7.19
CA VAL A 27 21.34 -21.45 5.90
C VAL A 27 20.98 -20.04 5.42
N GLU A 28 21.14 -19.76 4.12
CA GLU A 28 20.53 -18.58 3.49
C GLU A 28 19.03 -18.60 3.80
N HIS A 29 18.60 -17.62 4.60
CA HIS A 29 17.26 -17.45 5.18
C HIS A 29 16.14 -18.27 4.54
N ASN A 30 15.38 -19.01 5.35
CA ASN A 30 14.30 -19.92 4.90
C ASN A 30 13.34 -19.31 3.87
N TYR A 31 13.13 -17.99 3.92
CA TYR A 31 12.31 -17.29 2.95
C TYR A 31 12.92 -17.26 1.54
N LEU A 32 14.24 -17.17 1.38
CA LEU A 32 14.91 -17.25 0.07
C LEU A 32 14.76 -18.64 -0.52
N GLU A 33 14.94 -19.68 0.28
CA GLU A 33 14.66 -21.06 -0.11
C GLU A 33 13.19 -21.27 -0.47
N CYS A 34 12.28 -20.66 0.29
CA CYS A 34 10.87 -20.63 -0.05
C CYS A 34 10.67 -19.98 -1.43
N LEU A 35 11.21 -18.79 -1.68
CA LEU A 35 11.08 -18.09 -2.95
C LEU A 35 11.75 -18.83 -4.12
N ARG A 36 12.86 -19.54 -3.89
CA ARG A 36 13.50 -20.42 -4.89
C ARG A 36 12.62 -21.61 -5.24
N HIS A 37 12.00 -22.24 -4.25
CA HIS A 37 11.02 -23.29 -4.47
C HIS A 37 9.81 -22.76 -5.25
N VAL A 38 9.29 -21.61 -4.86
CA VAL A 38 8.21 -20.94 -5.59
C VAL A 38 8.61 -20.62 -7.03
N ASN A 39 9.83 -20.17 -7.27
CA ASN A 39 10.33 -19.94 -8.64
C ASN A 39 10.30 -21.23 -9.47
N LYS A 40 10.69 -22.36 -8.87
CA LYS A 40 10.57 -23.67 -9.52
C LYS A 40 9.12 -23.97 -9.90
N LEU A 41 8.17 -23.81 -8.98
CA LEU A 41 6.74 -24.00 -9.27
C LEU A 41 6.24 -23.09 -10.41
N VAL A 42 6.72 -21.85 -10.46
CA VAL A 42 6.38 -20.89 -11.53
C VAL A 42 6.92 -21.35 -12.88
N ARG A 43 8.18 -21.81 -12.94
CA ARG A 43 8.83 -22.31 -14.15
C ARG A 43 8.20 -23.60 -14.66
N ASP A 44 7.90 -24.51 -13.75
CA ASP A 44 7.32 -25.82 -14.06
C ASP A 44 5.81 -25.72 -14.34
N LYS A 45 5.21 -24.54 -14.13
CA LYS A 45 3.76 -24.28 -14.21
C LYS A 45 2.97 -25.26 -13.33
N ASP A 46 3.51 -25.58 -12.16
CA ASP A 46 2.89 -26.53 -11.23
C ASP A 46 1.50 -26.02 -10.78
N LYS A 47 0.53 -26.93 -10.68
CA LYS A 47 -0.82 -26.61 -10.22
C LYS A 47 -0.87 -26.25 -8.73
N SER A 48 0.11 -26.65 -7.92
CA SER A 48 0.17 -26.24 -6.51
C SER A 48 0.41 -24.75 -6.31
N ARG A 49 0.89 -24.03 -7.35
CA ARG A 49 1.12 -22.58 -7.22
C ARG A 49 -0.18 -21.78 -7.17
N TYR A 50 -1.34 -22.34 -7.45
CA TYR A 50 -2.60 -21.61 -7.51
C TYR A 50 -3.25 -21.56 -6.12
N LEU A 51 -3.52 -20.34 -5.64
CA LEU A 51 -4.36 -20.11 -4.48
C LEU A 51 -5.76 -19.69 -4.96
N THR A 52 -6.65 -20.67 -5.12
CA THR A 52 -8.04 -20.45 -5.53
C THR A 52 -8.95 -20.15 -4.33
N ARG A 53 -9.82 -19.17 -4.50
CA ARG A 53 -10.90 -18.79 -3.60
C ARG A 53 -12.21 -18.76 -4.37
N GLU A 54 -13.31 -18.47 -3.68
CA GLU A 54 -14.65 -18.41 -4.27
C GLU A 54 -14.72 -17.49 -5.50
N ASN A 55 -14.12 -16.29 -5.43
CA ASN A 55 -14.27 -15.26 -6.47
C ASN A 55 -12.98 -14.95 -7.25
N ASP A 56 -11.83 -15.42 -6.77
CA ASP A 56 -10.53 -15.14 -7.40
C ASP A 56 -9.52 -16.27 -7.25
N THR A 57 -8.52 -16.25 -8.13
CA THR A 57 -7.33 -17.10 -8.05
C THR A 57 -6.08 -16.24 -8.07
N LEU A 58 -5.17 -16.48 -7.12
CA LEU A 58 -3.88 -15.80 -7.02
C LEU A 58 -2.74 -16.75 -7.39
N PHE A 59 -1.79 -16.29 -8.21
CA PHE A 59 -0.56 -17.03 -8.46
C PHE A 59 0.57 -16.15 -8.98
N PHE A 60 1.83 -16.55 -8.77
CA PHE A 60 2.95 -15.89 -9.46
C PHE A 60 2.99 -16.28 -10.94
N GLY A 61 2.89 -15.27 -11.81
CA GLY A 61 3.06 -15.41 -13.25
C GLY A 61 4.52 -15.37 -13.69
N GLN A 62 5.38 -14.73 -12.90
CA GLN A 62 6.82 -14.61 -13.14
C GLN A 62 7.53 -14.32 -11.82
N LEU A 63 8.71 -14.92 -11.63
CA LEU A 63 9.58 -14.68 -10.49
C LEU A 63 11.03 -14.85 -10.94
N ASP A 64 11.78 -13.75 -11.08
CA ASP A 64 13.16 -13.77 -11.54
C ASP A 64 14.11 -13.29 -10.44
N PHE A 65 15.12 -14.10 -10.16
CA PHE A 65 16.23 -13.71 -9.29
C PHE A 65 17.27 -12.92 -10.11
N ILE A 66 17.76 -11.83 -9.52
CA ILE A 66 18.86 -11.00 -10.03
C ILE A 66 19.96 -11.06 -8.95
N PRO A 67 20.78 -12.13 -8.93
CA PRO A 67 21.66 -12.43 -7.79
C PRO A 67 22.74 -11.38 -7.54
N ASP A 68 23.27 -10.79 -8.61
CA ASP A 68 24.27 -9.71 -8.60
C ASP A 68 23.78 -8.47 -7.84
N LYS A 69 22.50 -8.11 -8.04
CA LYS A 69 21.86 -7.00 -7.31
C LYS A 69 21.20 -7.40 -6.00
N LYS A 70 21.12 -8.71 -5.73
CA LYS A 70 20.32 -9.30 -4.63
C LYS A 70 18.85 -8.82 -4.67
N TYR A 71 18.27 -8.86 -5.87
CA TYR A 71 16.86 -8.54 -6.12
C TYR A 71 16.07 -9.73 -6.63
N ILE A 72 14.77 -9.77 -6.33
CA ILE A 72 13.80 -10.68 -6.95
C ILE A 72 12.71 -9.81 -7.54
N LYS A 73 12.50 -9.87 -8.85
CA LYS A 73 11.39 -9.19 -9.50
C LYS A 73 10.34 -10.19 -9.92
N GLY A 74 9.08 -9.77 -9.96
CA GLY A 74 8.04 -10.69 -10.37
C GLY A 74 6.70 -10.05 -10.64
N ARG A 75 5.76 -10.90 -11.06
CA ARG A 75 4.37 -10.57 -11.35
C ARG A 75 3.47 -11.47 -10.53
N LEU A 76 2.65 -10.86 -9.68
CA LEU A 76 1.55 -11.55 -9.02
C LEU A 76 0.29 -11.35 -9.88
N PHE A 77 -0.29 -12.47 -10.28
CA PHE A 77 -1.52 -12.52 -11.06
C PHE A 77 -2.70 -12.75 -10.14
N LYS A 78 -3.75 -11.96 -10.37
CA LYS A 78 -5.07 -12.14 -9.79
C LYS A 78 -6.06 -12.36 -10.93
N VAL A 79 -6.65 -13.53 -10.98
CA VAL A 79 -7.69 -13.87 -11.96
C VAL A 79 -9.03 -13.79 -11.27
N ARG A 80 -9.91 -12.91 -11.76
CA ARG A 80 -11.28 -12.75 -11.26
C ARG A 80 -12.25 -13.53 -12.12
N ASN A 81 -13.15 -14.26 -11.45
CA ASN A 81 -14.14 -15.14 -12.09
C ASN A 81 -15.59 -14.78 -11.70
N ASP A 82 -15.79 -13.66 -10.99
CA ASP A 82 -17.03 -13.33 -10.29
C ASP A 82 -17.98 -12.46 -11.12
N ILE A 83 -17.52 -11.27 -11.53
CA ILE A 83 -18.35 -10.24 -12.17
C ILE A 83 -17.57 -9.65 -13.34
N PHE A 84 -18.01 -9.98 -14.54
CA PHE A 84 -17.46 -9.46 -15.78
C PHE A 84 -18.14 -8.15 -16.20
N PRO A 85 -17.42 -7.24 -16.87
CA PRO A 85 -18.03 -6.06 -17.47
C PRO A 85 -18.95 -6.46 -18.64
N GLN A 86 -19.96 -5.65 -18.92
CA GLN A 86 -20.82 -5.81 -20.10
C GLN A 86 -20.18 -5.17 -21.33
N LEU A 87 -20.54 -5.68 -22.50
CA LEU A 87 -20.22 -5.14 -23.81
C LEU A 87 -21.43 -4.39 -24.37
N ILE A 88 -21.20 -3.26 -25.01
CA ILE A 88 -22.22 -2.54 -25.78
C ILE A 88 -21.76 -2.39 -27.22
N ASN A 89 -22.62 -2.73 -28.16
CA ASN A 89 -22.42 -2.37 -29.56
C ASN A 89 -22.82 -0.91 -29.74
N MET A 90 -21.85 -0.02 -29.99
CA MET A 90 -22.12 1.42 -30.13
C MET A 90 -22.97 1.79 -31.36
N SER A 91 -23.18 0.88 -32.30
CA SER A 91 -24.00 1.11 -33.50
C SER A 91 -25.44 0.62 -33.35
N SER A 92 -25.66 -0.49 -32.64
CA SER A 92 -27.01 -1.03 -32.41
C SER A 92 -27.56 -0.76 -31.01
N GLU A 93 -26.73 -0.23 -30.11
CA GLU A 93 -27.02 -0.03 -28.68
C GLU A 93 -27.34 -1.32 -27.90
N ASP A 94 -27.09 -2.49 -28.50
CA ASP A 94 -27.29 -3.78 -27.85
C ASP A 94 -26.26 -4.00 -26.76
N ILE A 95 -26.75 -4.29 -25.55
CA ILE A 95 -25.94 -4.64 -24.38
C ILE A 95 -25.90 -6.16 -24.24
N SER A 96 -24.72 -6.72 -24.06
CA SER A 96 -24.49 -8.15 -23.85
C SER A 96 -23.48 -8.38 -22.74
N ASP A 97 -23.60 -9.50 -22.03
CA ASP A 97 -22.59 -9.90 -21.05
C ASP A 97 -21.32 -10.38 -21.77
N LEU A 98 -20.16 -10.16 -21.15
CA LEU A 98 -18.92 -10.73 -21.64
C LEU A 98 -18.96 -12.26 -21.45
N VAL A 99 -19.09 -12.99 -22.56
CA VAL A 99 -19.08 -14.45 -22.55
C VAL A 99 -17.65 -14.94 -22.37
N THR A 100 -17.40 -15.71 -21.31
CA THR A 100 -16.13 -16.38 -21.02
C THR A 100 -16.35 -17.87 -20.80
N ASP A 101 -15.37 -18.70 -21.15
CA ASP A 101 -15.40 -20.13 -20.80
C ASP A 101 -15.18 -20.33 -19.29
N GLU A 102 -15.53 -21.50 -18.73
CA GLU A 102 -15.36 -21.82 -17.29
C GLU A 102 -13.91 -21.69 -16.80
N GLU A 103 -12.93 -21.84 -17.71
CA GLU A 103 -11.49 -21.73 -17.41
C GLU A 103 -10.92 -20.32 -17.68
N GLN A 104 -11.76 -19.37 -18.09
CA GLN A 104 -11.35 -18.01 -18.39
C GLN A 104 -11.75 -17.02 -17.29
N GLY A 105 -10.94 -15.99 -17.12
CA GLY A 105 -11.18 -14.95 -16.14
C GLY A 105 -10.46 -13.66 -16.49
N ILE A 106 -10.77 -12.58 -15.77
CA ILE A 106 -10.09 -11.30 -15.96
C ILE A 106 -8.76 -11.34 -15.22
N LEU A 107 -7.66 -11.30 -15.97
CA LEU A 107 -6.32 -11.28 -15.43
C LEU A 107 -5.87 -9.85 -15.08
N GLU A 108 -5.61 -9.65 -13.79
CA GLU A 108 -4.98 -8.44 -13.25
C GLU A 108 -3.55 -8.75 -12.82
N THR A 109 -2.62 -7.85 -13.18
CA THR A 109 -1.20 -8.00 -12.86
C THR A 109 -0.78 -6.95 -11.85
N THR A 110 -0.06 -7.39 -10.82
CA THR A 110 0.68 -6.53 -9.89
C THR A 110 2.18 -6.85 -10.01
N HIS A 111 2.99 -5.85 -10.33
CA HIS A 111 4.45 -5.99 -10.38
C HIS A 111 5.05 -5.76 -9.00
N PHE A 112 6.13 -6.49 -8.69
CA PHE A 112 6.87 -6.30 -7.45
C PHE A 112 8.38 -6.47 -7.66
N LEU A 113 9.14 -5.88 -6.72
CA LEU A 113 10.58 -6.02 -6.57
C LEU A 113 10.87 -6.25 -5.08
N ILE A 114 11.49 -7.38 -4.75
CA ILE A 114 11.98 -7.69 -3.41
C ILE A 114 13.49 -7.43 -3.39
N ASP A 115 13.93 -6.61 -2.44
CA ASP A 115 15.31 -6.48 -2.04
C ASP A 115 15.59 -7.37 -0.84
N TYR A 116 16.57 -8.28 -1.00
CA TYR A 116 17.01 -9.20 0.04
C TYR A 116 18.47 -9.01 0.43
N ARG A 117 19.02 -7.80 0.21
CA ARG A 117 20.38 -7.45 0.65
C ARG A 117 20.52 -7.50 2.17
N ASN A 118 19.50 -7.02 2.88
CA ASN A 118 19.42 -7.21 4.31
C ASN A 118 18.96 -8.64 4.62
N ARG A 119 19.80 -9.32 5.39
CA ARG A 119 19.66 -10.72 5.76
C ARG A 119 18.42 -10.98 6.63
N THR A 120 18.08 -10.06 7.52
CA THR A 120 16.98 -10.28 8.49
C THR A 120 15.64 -9.71 8.04
N LYS A 121 15.66 -8.77 7.10
CA LYS A 121 14.48 -8.01 6.64
C LYS A 121 14.54 -7.87 5.13
N ALA A 122 13.56 -8.43 4.42
CA ALA A 122 13.43 -8.14 3.00
C ALA A 122 12.57 -6.89 2.82
N GLN A 123 12.88 -6.05 1.86
CA GLN A 123 12.02 -4.93 1.49
C GLN A 123 11.32 -5.25 0.18
N VAL A 124 10.09 -4.80 0.01
CA VAL A 124 9.35 -4.97 -1.24
C VAL A 124 8.81 -3.64 -1.74
N ALA A 125 9.10 -3.32 -2.99
CA ALA A 125 8.33 -2.35 -3.75
C ALA A 125 7.20 -3.09 -4.46
N LEU A 126 5.97 -2.62 -4.32
CA LEU A 126 4.77 -3.23 -4.87
C LEU A 126 3.99 -2.19 -5.68
N GLU A 127 3.66 -2.53 -6.92
CA GLU A 127 2.80 -1.71 -7.76
C GLU A 127 1.39 -1.60 -7.17
N TYR A 128 0.83 -0.39 -7.16
CA TYR A 128 -0.60 -0.20 -7.00
C TYR A 128 -1.32 -0.36 -8.34
N ASN A 129 -1.94 -1.52 -8.53
CA ASN A 129 -3.01 -1.71 -9.50
C ASN A 129 -4.34 -1.76 -8.75
N HIS A 130 -5.29 -0.89 -9.12
CA HIS A 130 -6.61 -0.82 -8.43
C HIS A 130 -7.34 -2.16 -8.42
N TYR A 131 -7.22 -2.95 -9.47
CA TYR A 131 -7.88 -4.26 -9.62
C TYR A 131 -6.94 -5.44 -9.35
N GLY A 132 -5.63 -5.17 -9.25
CA GLY A 132 -4.61 -6.19 -8.96
C GLY A 132 -4.53 -6.57 -7.49
N ALA A 133 -3.66 -7.54 -7.21
CA ALA A 133 -3.41 -8.01 -5.86
C ALA A 133 -2.81 -6.89 -4.98
N ARG A 134 -3.35 -6.75 -3.76
CA ARG A 134 -2.84 -5.83 -2.72
C ARG A 134 -1.71 -6.48 -1.91
N ILE A 135 -1.00 -5.68 -1.10
CA ILE A 135 0.04 -6.18 -0.19
C ILE A 135 -0.49 -7.28 0.75
N THR A 136 -1.72 -7.17 1.23
CA THR A 136 -2.36 -8.17 2.09
C THR A 136 -2.56 -9.50 1.37
N GLU A 137 -2.88 -9.47 0.08
CA GLU A 137 -3.00 -10.68 -0.75
C GLU A 137 -1.62 -11.26 -1.08
N PHE A 138 -0.64 -10.40 -1.36
CA PHE A 138 0.75 -10.78 -1.59
C PHE A 138 1.33 -11.56 -0.40
N VAL A 139 1.21 -11.04 0.83
CA VAL A 139 1.73 -11.74 2.03
C VAL A 139 0.92 -12.99 2.38
N LYS A 140 -0.41 -12.98 2.17
CA LYS A 140 -1.24 -14.18 2.36
C LYS A 140 -0.82 -15.30 1.41
N TYR A 141 -0.54 -14.96 0.16
CA TYR A 141 -0.10 -15.92 -0.85
C TYR A 141 1.29 -16.46 -0.55
N LEU A 142 2.26 -15.60 -0.21
CA LEU A 142 3.59 -16.07 0.23
C LEU A 142 3.50 -16.96 1.48
N SER A 143 2.65 -16.60 2.45
CA SER A 143 2.42 -17.43 3.65
C SER A 143 1.77 -18.77 3.32
N HIS A 144 0.93 -18.85 2.29
CA HIS A 144 0.34 -20.11 1.84
C HIS A 144 1.43 -21.03 1.26
N LEU A 145 2.20 -20.56 0.28
CA LEU A 145 3.31 -21.34 -0.31
C LEU A 145 4.40 -21.69 0.73
N GLY A 146 4.67 -20.77 1.65
CA GLY A 146 5.57 -21.00 2.78
C GLY A 146 5.14 -22.16 3.67
N ARG A 147 3.83 -22.29 3.90
CA ARG A 147 3.24 -23.37 4.71
C ARG A 147 3.22 -24.69 3.97
N GLU A 148 2.87 -24.69 2.69
CA GLU A 148 2.94 -25.91 1.85
C GLU A 148 4.35 -26.49 1.82
N THR A 149 5.36 -25.61 1.79
CA THR A 149 6.77 -25.99 1.81
C THR A 149 7.34 -26.23 3.21
N LYS A 150 6.56 -25.97 4.28
CA LYS A 150 6.99 -26.02 5.69
C LYS A 150 8.25 -25.18 5.99
N ARG A 151 8.47 -24.09 5.22
CA ARG A 151 9.61 -23.18 5.41
C ARG A 151 9.22 -21.93 6.17
N VAL A 152 8.11 -21.31 5.78
CA VAL A 152 7.62 -20.05 6.35
C VAL A 152 6.20 -20.26 6.88
N LYS A 153 5.99 -19.99 8.17
CA LYS A 153 4.68 -20.08 8.83
C LYS A 153 3.78 -18.89 8.47
N LYS A 154 4.35 -17.69 8.49
CA LYS A 154 3.62 -16.43 8.28
C LYS A 154 4.54 -15.37 7.71
N VAL A 155 4.04 -14.58 6.79
CA VAL A 155 4.66 -13.37 6.27
C VAL A 155 3.83 -12.19 6.71
N ASP A 156 4.48 -11.22 7.34
CA ASP A 156 3.90 -9.93 7.70
C ASP A 156 4.53 -8.84 6.83
N ALA A 157 3.75 -7.80 6.52
CA ALA A 157 4.24 -6.63 5.79
C ALA A 157 3.95 -5.37 6.59
N PHE A 158 5.00 -4.58 6.81
CA PHE A 158 4.93 -3.29 7.47
C PHE A 158 5.21 -2.22 6.43
N PRO A 159 4.33 -1.23 6.24
CA PRO A 159 4.61 -0.15 5.29
C PRO A 159 5.91 0.54 5.71
N LEU A 160 6.80 0.78 4.76
CA LEU A 160 7.87 1.75 5.00
C LEU A 160 7.18 3.11 5.09
N VAL A 161 7.30 3.73 6.24
CA VAL A 161 6.81 5.09 6.45
C VAL A 161 7.95 6.04 6.13
N ARG A 162 7.65 7.15 5.46
CA ARG A 162 8.62 8.25 5.41
C ARG A 162 8.54 9.01 6.72
N ASP A 163 9.68 9.39 7.28
CA ASP A 163 9.78 10.45 8.29
C ASP A 163 9.44 11.80 7.63
N ARG A 164 8.17 11.95 7.22
CA ARG A 164 7.68 13.11 6.48
C ARG A 164 6.98 14.12 7.35
N LEU A 165 6.78 13.84 8.64
CA LEU A 165 6.22 14.80 9.58
C LEU A 165 7.00 16.13 9.53
N GLU A 166 8.33 16.09 9.38
CA GLU A 166 9.15 17.29 9.20
C GLU A 166 8.76 18.05 7.92
N SER A 167 8.64 17.38 6.78
CA SER A 167 8.20 18.01 5.52
C SER A 167 6.76 18.55 5.56
N ILE A 168 5.91 17.97 6.41
CA ILE A 168 4.52 18.42 6.58
C ILE A 168 4.48 19.82 7.19
N THR A 169 5.46 20.17 8.03
CA THR A 169 5.54 21.49 8.67
C THR A 169 5.65 22.64 7.67
N THR A 170 6.26 22.40 6.50
CA THR A 170 6.42 23.38 5.44
C THR A 170 5.37 23.25 4.33
N ARG A 171 4.69 22.12 4.21
CA ARG A 171 3.74 21.86 3.12
C ARG A 171 2.30 22.24 3.41
N ILE A 172 1.84 22.08 4.65
CA ILE A 172 0.45 22.38 5.02
C ILE A 172 0.24 23.89 5.14
N ASN A 173 -0.58 24.41 4.24
CA ASN A 173 -1.09 25.76 4.30
C ASN A 173 -2.52 25.78 4.89
N ARG A 174 -3.55 26.02 4.08
CA ARG A 174 -4.93 26.16 4.56
C ARG A 174 -5.58 24.80 4.80
N VAL A 175 -6.07 24.57 6.01
CA VAL A 175 -6.71 23.31 6.43
C VAL A 175 -8.21 23.36 6.10
N SER A 176 -8.70 22.39 5.33
CA SER A 176 -10.13 22.24 5.01
C SER A 176 -10.82 21.20 5.88
N LYS A 177 -10.06 20.23 6.40
CA LYS A 177 -10.62 19.14 7.19
C LYS A 177 -9.54 18.51 8.05
N PHE A 178 -9.92 17.99 9.21
CA PHE A 178 -9.13 16.94 9.84
C PHE A 178 -10.00 15.89 10.52
N VAL A 179 -9.46 14.68 10.59
CA VAL A 179 -10.12 13.50 11.12
C VAL A 179 -9.20 12.83 12.13
N VAL A 180 -9.69 12.66 13.35
CA VAL A 180 -9.00 11.95 14.42
C VAL A 180 -9.87 10.78 14.88
N LYS A 181 -9.29 9.58 14.93
CA LYS A 181 -9.92 8.38 15.49
C LYS A 181 -9.05 7.81 16.60
N VAL A 182 -9.66 7.53 17.74
CA VAL A 182 -8.96 7.13 18.97
C VAL A 182 -9.77 6.04 19.68
N HIS A 183 -9.08 5.06 20.26
CA HIS A 183 -9.67 4.08 21.19
C HIS A 183 -9.83 4.70 22.58
N ARG A 184 -10.90 4.37 23.32
CA ARG A 184 -11.20 4.98 24.62
C ARG A 184 -10.02 4.97 25.60
N ASP A 185 -9.24 3.89 25.60
CA ASP A 185 -8.11 3.69 26.51
C ASP A 185 -6.94 4.64 26.24
N ASN A 186 -6.91 5.28 25.06
CA ASN A 186 -5.86 6.21 24.64
C ASN A 186 -6.25 7.68 24.81
N ILE A 187 -7.52 8.00 25.11
CA ILE A 187 -7.99 9.40 25.20
C ILE A 187 -7.25 10.17 26.30
N ASP A 188 -6.98 9.55 27.44
CA ASP A 188 -6.27 10.20 28.55
C ASP A 188 -4.83 10.57 28.18
N ARG A 189 -4.16 9.76 27.34
CA ARG A 189 -2.79 10.05 26.88
C ARG A 189 -2.75 11.26 25.96
N ILE A 190 -3.80 11.47 25.16
CA ILE A 190 -3.93 12.65 24.29
C ILE A 190 -4.01 13.93 25.11
N LYS A 191 -4.58 13.89 26.31
CA LYS A 191 -4.73 15.06 27.20
C LYS A 191 -3.40 15.74 27.53
N GLU A 192 -2.30 14.97 27.58
CA GLU A 192 -0.96 15.51 27.83
C GLU A 192 -0.43 16.41 26.70
N THR A 193 -1.04 16.34 25.52
CA THR A 193 -0.64 17.13 24.35
C THR A 193 -1.69 18.14 23.95
N ASP A 194 -2.98 17.76 24.00
CA ASP A 194 -4.10 18.62 23.62
C ASP A 194 -5.31 18.32 24.51
N GLU A 195 -5.45 19.10 25.57
CA GLU A 195 -6.55 18.97 26.51
C GLU A 195 -7.91 19.21 25.85
N GLY A 196 -7.99 20.14 24.88
CA GLY A 196 -9.22 20.44 24.18
C GLY A 196 -9.71 19.27 23.32
N LEU A 197 -8.79 18.65 22.57
CA LEU A 197 -9.10 17.46 21.78
C LEU A 197 -9.50 16.28 22.67
N ALA A 198 -8.73 16.01 23.74
CA ALA A 198 -9.03 14.92 24.67
C ALA A 198 -10.39 15.10 25.35
N THR A 199 -10.72 16.31 25.80
CA THR A 199 -12.02 16.64 26.40
C THR A 199 -13.16 16.42 25.41
N THR A 200 -12.99 16.87 24.16
CA THR A 200 -13.98 16.65 23.09
C THR A 200 -14.23 15.16 22.83
N LEU A 201 -13.15 14.38 22.71
CA LEU A 201 -13.22 12.93 22.51
C LEU A 201 -13.87 12.22 23.71
N HIS A 202 -13.54 12.63 24.94
CA HIS A 202 -14.14 12.09 26.17
C HIS A 202 -15.65 12.33 26.23
N HIS A 203 -16.12 13.53 25.91
CA HIS A 203 -17.56 13.81 25.90
C HIS A 203 -18.29 12.97 24.84
N ALA A 204 -17.73 12.85 23.64
CA ALA A 204 -18.28 12.01 22.58
C ALA A 204 -18.26 10.51 22.97
N GLN A 205 -17.18 10.06 23.61
CA GLN A 205 -17.02 8.68 24.09
C GLN A 205 -18.10 8.34 25.12
N ASN A 206 -18.25 9.18 26.15
CA ASN A 206 -19.20 8.97 27.23
C ASN A 206 -20.66 9.06 26.77
N TYR A 207 -20.96 9.94 25.81
CA TYR A 207 -22.31 10.06 25.25
C TYR A 207 -22.74 8.77 24.53
N ALA A 208 -21.84 8.16 23.74
CA ALA A 208 -22.14 6.98 22.94
C ALA A 208 -21.77 5.64 23.62
N ASN A 209 -21.05 5.69 24.75
CA ASN A 209 -20.39 4.54 25.39
C ASN A 209 -19.62 3.66 24.38
N SER A 210 -18.87 4.30 23.47
CA SER A 210 -18.17 3.64 22.38
C SER A 210 -16.74 3.26 22.77
N ASP A 211 -16.21 2.17 22.20
CA ASP A 211 -14.79 1.82 22.29
C ASP A 211 -13.91 2.72 21.41
N TYR A 212 -14.48 3.26 20.32
CA TYR A 212 -13.78 4.17 19.41
C TYR A 212 -14.56 5.45 19.20
N VAL A 213 -13.87 6.58 19.20
CA VAL A 213 -14.45 7.88 18.84
C VAL A 213 -13.75 8.40 17.61
N THR A 214 -14.54 8.90 16.66
CA THR A 214 -14.02 9.63 15.48
C THR A 214 -14.54 11.05 15.52
N LEU A 215 -13.62 12.01 15.51
CA LEU A 215 -13.90 13.43 15.32
C LEU A 215 -13.57 13.79 13.87
N ASP A 216 -14.58 14.17 13.09
CA ASP A 216 -14.45 14.67 11.71
C ASP A 216 -14.84 16.16 11.70
N MET A 217 -13.86 17.04 11.62
CA MET A 217 -14.08 18.49 11.60
C MET A 217 -13.78 19.06 10.22
N LYS A 218 -14.77 19.72 9.65
CA LYS A 218 -14.69 20.41 8.36
C LYS A 218 -14.64 21.91 8.62
N ILE A 219 -13.77 22.59 7.91
CA ILE A 219 -13.45 24.00 8.09
C ILE A 219 -13.63 24.69 6.76
N ASP A 220 -14.26 25.86 6.77
CA ASP A 220 -14.30 26.68 5.58
C ASP A 220 -12.95 27.35 5.33
N TYR A 221 -12.07 26.63 4.62
CA TYR A 221 -10.74 27.10 4.27
C TYR A 221 -10.73 28.29 3.29
N LYS A 222 -11.90 28.66 2.71
CA LYS A 222 -12.03 29.87 1.89
C LYS A 222 -12.12 31.11 2.77
N GLU A 223 -12.62 30.97 4.00
CA GLU A 223 -12.64 32.04 4.98
C GLU A 223 -11.30 32.14 5.73
N LYS A 224 -10.71 33.34 5.73
CA LYS A 224 -9.33 33.55 6.25
C LYS A 224 -9.21 33.41 7.77
N VAL A 225 -10.32 33.38 8.51
CA VAL A 225 -10.35 33.55 9.97
C VAL A 225 -10.11 32.24 10.72
N ASP A 226 -10.68 31.13 10.28
CA ASP A 226 -10.63 29.85 11.01
C ASP A 226 -9.38 29.01 10.69
N THR A 227 -8.82 29.25 9.51
CA THR A 227 -7.71 28.49 8.97
C THR A 227 -6.43 28.55 9.82
N PRO A 228 -6.01 29.72 10.39
CA PRO A 228 -4.82 29.80 11.22
C PRO A 228 -4.92 29.00 12.53
N ILE A 229 -6.11 28.93 13.15
CA ILE A 229 -6.33 28.22 14.41
C ILE A 229 -6.16 26.73 14.18
N ALA A 230 -6.87 26.17 13.20
CA ALA A 230 -6.77 24.76 12.88
C ALA A 230 -5.37 24.36 12.41
N ARG A 231 -4.73 25.18 11.57
CA ARG A 231 -3.33 24.97 11.18
C ARG A 231 -2.42 24.95 12.41
N GLY A 232 -2.63 25.87 13.35
CA GLY A 232 -1.88 25.93 14.62
C GLY A 232 -1.99 24.63 15.42
N SER A 233 -3.21 24.14 15.66
CA SER A 233 -3.45 22.88 16.36
C SER A 233 -2.81 21.68 15.65
N ILE A 234 -2.97 21.58 14.32
CA ILE A 234 -2.32 20.52 13.54
C ILE A 234 -0.80 20.60 13.63
N MET A 235 -0.20 21.79 13.54
CA MET A 235 1.25 21.94 13.64
C MET A 235 1.79 21.59 15.03
N THR A 236 1.03 21.84 16.10
CA THR A 236 1.38 21.36 17.45
C THR A 236 1.46 19.84 17.48
N TRP A 237 0.47 19.15 16.90
CA TRP A 237 0.47 17.70 16.80
C TRP A 237 1.61 17.17 15.93
N VAL A 238 1.85 17.74 14.75
CA VAL A 238 2.98 17.34 13.89
C VAL A 238 4.30 17.44 14.65
N ARG A 239 4.57 18.55 15.35
CA ARG A 239 5.79 18.69 16.17
C ARG A 239 5.85 17.70 17.32
N LYS A 240 4.71 17.41 17.97
CA LYS A 240 4.65 16.40 19.03
C LYS A 240 5.02 15.02 18.48
N LEU A 241 4.40 14.61 17.38
CA LEU A 241 4.66 13.30 16.76
C LEU A 241 6.10 13.18 16.23
N ILE A 242 6.73 14.29 15.81
CA ILE A 242 8.18 14.31 15.49
C ILE A 242 9.01 14.07 16.75
N SER A 243 8.73 14.81 17.83
CA SER A 243 9.53 14.73 19.07
C SER A 243 9.28 13.47 19.90
N LYS A 244 8.10 12.86 19.76
CA LYS A 244 7.69 11.62 20.41
C LYS A 244 6.94 10.71 19.44
N PRO A 245 7.66 9.96 18.58
CA PRO A 245 7.05 9.09 17.58
C PRO A 245 6.09 8.04 18.15
N ASP A 246 6.36 7.53 19.37
CA ASP A 246 5.53 6.52 20.02
C ASP A 246 4.09 7.02 20.31
N GLU A 247 3.86 8.34 20.38
CA GLU A 247 2.53 8.93 20.57
C GLU A 247 1.60 8.68 19.37
N ILE A 248 2.15 8.29 18.21
CA ILE A 248 1.37 7.87 17.04
C ILE A 248 0.44 6.70 17.40
N GLU A 249 0.86 5.80 18.29
CA GLU A 249 0.08 4.63 18.71
C GLU A 249 -1.19 4.99 19.49
N ASN A 250 -1.29 6.23 19.99
CA ASN A 250 -2.52 6.70 20.64
C ASN A 250 -3.67 6.88 19.65
N PHE A 251 -3.37 6.92 18.35
CA PHE A 251 -4.32 7.20 17.29
C PHE A 251 -4.51 5.99 16.37
N GLU A 252 -5.76 5.74 16.00
CA GLU A 252 -6.13 4.82 14.93
C GLU A 252 -6.15 5.53 13.56
N GLN A 253 -6.46 6.83 13.58
CA GLN A 253 -6.47 7.68 12.39
C GLN A 253 -6.15 9.12 12.80
N PHE A 254 -5.25 9.78 12.07
CA PHE A 254 -5.03 11.21 12.18
C PHE A 254 -4.73 11.73 10.78
N ARG A 255 -5.75 12.30 10.13
CA ARG A 255 -5.66 12.82 8.76
C ARG A 255 -6.00 14.29 8.72
N VAL A 256 -5.30 15.02 7.86
CA VAL A 256 -5.54 16.43 7.61
C VAL A 256 -5.70 16.60 6.10
N GLU A 257 -6.80 17.20 5.67
CA GLU A 257 -6.95 17.68 4.31
C GLU A 257 -6.59 19.17 4.31
N ALA A 258 -5.60 19.54 3.51
CA ALA A 258 -5.09 20.90 3.45
C ALA A 258 -4.50 21.22 2.09
N GLU A 259 -4.33 22.51 1.81
CA GLU A 259 -3.54 22.96 0.67
C GLU A 259 -2.09 22.53 0.84
N ASP A 260 -1.57 21.85 -0.19
CA ASP A 260 -0.18 21.43 -0.30
C ASP A 260 0.63 22.42 -1.13
N GLU A 261 1.58 23.10 -0.49
CA GLU A 261 2.45 24.09 -1.12
C GLU A 261 3.25 23.48 -2.29
N GLU A 262 3.66 22.22 -2.20
CA GLU A 262 4.37 21.51 -3.27
C GLU A 262 3.47 21.13 -4.46
N ASN A 263 2.14 21.16 -4.29
CA ASN A 263 1.17 20.76 -5.30
C ASN A 263 0.30 21.96 -5.74
N ASN A 264 0.92 23.13 -5.90
CA ASN A 264 0.26 24.37 -6.32
C ASN A 264 -0.95 24.75 -5.44
N ASN A 265 -0.85 24.52 -4.12
CA ASN A 265 -1.90 24.77 -3.14
C ASN A 265 -3.23 24.04 -3.44
N LYS A 266 -3.18 22.88 -4.12
CA LYS A 266 -4.35 22.00 -4.22
C LYS A 266 -4.57 21.29 -2.89
N LEU A 267 -5.83 21.00 -2.58
CA LEU A 267 -6.17 20.16 -1.44
C LEU A 267 -5.58 18.76 -1.65
N ASP A 268 -4.83 18.30 -0.66
CA ASP A 268 -4.34 16.93 -0.54
C ASP A 268 -4.58 16.42 0.88
N VAL A 269 -4.56 15.10 1.04
CA VAL A 269 -4.75 14.43 2.33
C VAL A 269 -3.39 14.01 2.88
N PHE A 270 -3.05 14.59 4.02
CA PHE A 270 -1.89 14.26 4.84
C PHE A 270 -2.32 13.28 5.93
N ASP A 271 -1.83 12.04 5.88
CA ASP A 271 -1.99 11.08 6.97
C ASP A 271 -0.80 11.24 7.93
N LEU A 272 -1.09 11.69 9.15
CA LEU A 272 -0.09 12.00 10.18
C LEU A 272 0.35 10.75 10.96
N ILE A 273 -0.34 9.60 10.78
CA ILE A 273 0.03 8.32 11.40
C ILE A 273 0.78 7.45 10.40
N ILE A 274 0.25 7.34 9.18
CA ILE A 274 0.75 6.39 8.18
C ILE A 274 0.99 7.12 6.86
N ASP A 275 2.13 7.80 6.73
CA ASP A 275 2.60 8.20 5.39
C ASP A 275 3.35 7.04 4.74
N LYS A 276 2.57 6.12 4.15
CA LYS A 276 3.11 5.01 3.36
C LYS A 276 4.01 5.58 2.28
N GLU A 277 5.28 5.22 2.34
CA GLU A 277 6.22 5.62 1.33
C GLU A 277 5.72 5.16 -0.04
N LYS A 278 5.68 6.10 -0.98
CA LYS A 278 5.28 5.84 -2.36
C LYS A 278 6.14 6.60 -3.36
N SER A 279 6.13 6.10 -4.59
CA SER A 279 6.73 6.74 -5.77
C SER A 279 5.77 6.68 -6.95
N GLN A 280 5.98 7.54 -7.94
CA GLN A 280 5.22 7.55 -9.19
C GLN A 280 6.17 7.23 -10.34
N ILE A 281 5.80 6.25 -11.16
CA ILE A 281 6.54 5.84 -12.35
C ILE A 281 5.63 5.98 -13.58
N VAL A 282 6.17 6.54 -14.66
CA VAL A 282 5.51 6.54 -15.97
C VAL A 282 5.81 5.22 -16.68
N ALA A 283 4.78 4.40 -16.86
CA ALA A 283 4.83 3.12 -17.53
C ALA A 283 4.23 3.20 -18.93
N GLU A 284 4.79 2.47 -19.88
CA GLU A 284 4.12 2.20 -21.16
C GLU A 284 2.95 1.22 -20.93
N LYS A 285 1.82 1.47 -21.59
CA LYS A 285 0.68 0.55 -21.58
C LYS A 285 0.47 -0.06 -22.97
N LYS A 286 -0.07 -1.27 -22.98
CA LYS A 286 -0.52 -1.92 -24.21
C LYS A 286 -1.68 -1.12 -24.81
N ALA A 287 -1.74 -1.04 -26.14
CA ALA A 287 -2.82 -0.37 -26.84
C ALA A 287 -4.18 -0.92 -26.40
N ASN A 288 -5.13 -0.03 -26.15
CA ASN A 288 -6.50 -0.37 -25.72
C ASN A 288 -6.57 -1.24 -24.44
N SER A 289 -5.56 -1.18 -23.57
CA SER A 289 -5.51 -2.00 -22.36
C SER A 289 -4.99 -1.22 -21.15
N ARG A 290 -5.42 -1.64 -19.96
CA ARG A 290 -4.88 -1.14 -18.68
C ARG A 290 -3.53 -1.80 -18.31
N VAL A 291 -3.16 -2.86 -19.04
CA VAL A 291 -1.95 -3.64 -18.82
C VAL A 291 -0.71 -2.83 -19.22
N ILE A 292 0.23 -2.73 -18.28
CA ILE A 292 1.52 -2.09 -18.53
C ILE A 292 2.52 -3.07 -19.16
N VAL A 293 3.50 -2.52 -19.90
CA VAL A 293 4.57 -3.29 -20.53
C VAL A 293 5.66 -3.59 -19.50
N SER A 294 5.70 -4.83 -19.00
CA SER A 294 6.60 -5.23 -17.90
C SER A 294 8.08 -5.01 -18.21
N SER A 295 8.52 -5.21 -19.46
CA SER A 295 9.91 -4.98 -19.89
C SER A 295 10.33 -3.51 -19.80
N ASN A 296 9.38 -2.57 -19.94
CA ASN A 296 9.59 -1.15 -19.71
C ASN A 296 9.49 -0.79 -18.23
N PHE A 297 8.57 -1.43 -17.50
CA PHE A 297 8.27 -1.08 -16.11
C PHE A 297 9.35 -1.53 -15.12
N PHE A 298 9.86 -2.77 -15.23
CA PHE A 298 10.84 -3.29 -14.27
C PHE A 298 12.14 -2.48 -14.20
N PRO A 299 12.78 -2.07 -15.31
CA PRO A 299 13.98 -1.23 -15.23
C PRO A 299 13.72 0.10 -14.50
N LYS A 300 12.56 0.73 -14.73
CA LYS A 300 12.16 1.96 -14.05
C LYS A 300 11.89 1.73 -12.56
N MET A 301 11.23 0.63 -12.22
CA MET A 301 10.97 0.22 -10.85
C MET A 301 12.27 -0.03 -10.06
N ILE A 302 13.24 -0.71 -10.67
CA ILE A 302 14.57 -0.93 -10.09
C ILE A 302 15.29 0.41 -9.91
N THR A 303 15.34 1.25 -10.95
CA THR A 303 16.00 2.56 -10.88
C THR A 303 15.41 3.45 -9.79
N GLU A 304 14.07 3.48 -9.67
CA GLU A 304 13.39 4.27 -8.65
C GLU A 304 13.58 3.70 -7.23
N TYR A 305 13.67 2.38 -7.08
CA TYR A 305 13.99 1.75 -5.81
C TYR A 305 15.44 2.03 -5.39
N GLU A 306 16.40 1.86 -6.31
CA GLU A 306 17.81 2.16 -6.09
C GLU A 306 17.98 3.64 -5.70
N ARG A 307 17.38 4.59 -6.43
CA ARG A 307 17.41 6.03 -6.11
C ARG A 307 16.95 6.38 -4.69
N LYS A 308 16.08 5.57 -4.09
CA LYS A 308 15.47 5.84 -2.79
C LYS A 308 16.20 5.22 -1.62
N TYR A 309 16.74 4.02 -1.81
CA TYR A 309 17.27 3.19 -0.73
C TYR A 309 18.76 2.87 -0.90
N LEU A 310 19.43 3.48 -1.88
CA LEU A 310 20.88 3.44 -2.10
C LEU A 310 21.45 4.80 -2.46
#